data_AF-A0AAU9VCJ5-F1
#
_entry.id   AF-A0AAU9VCJ5-F1
#
_cell.length_a   1.000
_cell.length_b   1.000
_cell.length_c   1.000
_cell.angle_alpha   90.00
_cell.angle_beta   90.00
_cell.angle_gamma   90.00
#
_symmetry.space_group_name_H-M   'P 1'
#
loop_
_entity.id
_entity.type
_entity.pdbx_description
1 polymer ?
#
loop_
_entity_poly.entity_id
_entity_poly.type
_entity_poly.pdbx_seq_one_letter_code
_entity_poly.pdbx_strand_id
1 'polypeptide(L)' 'MEEIISTQYQLMQSIENVYTNFKKDGDERKTYSNIQRRISTLEAYWNEFNSNHMQLIDYQNVDHEYFKHNYYQKTNDYYQ' A
#
# COMPACT_ATOMS: atom_id res chain seq x y z
N MET A 1 17.05 -6.18 3.80
CA MET A 1 16.55 -5.72 2.48
C MET A 1 15.46 -6.65 1.98
N GLU A 2 15.74 -7.91 1.63
CA GLU A 2 14.75 -8.85 1.07
C GLU A 2 13.48 -9.02 1.92
N GLU A 3 13.61 -9.06 3.25
CA GLU A 3 12.47 -9.14 4.17
C GLU A 3 11.56 -7.90 4.06
N ILE A 4 12.16 -6.69 4.06
CA ILE A 4 11.43 -5.43 3.89
C ILE A 4 10.73 -5.39 2.53
N ILE A 5 11.37 -5.94 1.49
CA ILE A 5 10.81 -6.01 0.13
C ILE A 5 9.63 -6.99 0.06
N SER A 6 9.75 -8.15 0.72
CA SER A 6 8.63 -9.09 0.88
C SER A 6 7.43 -8.40 1.55
N THR A 7 7.67 -7.66 2.63
CA THR A 7 6.64 -6.85 3.30
C THR A 7 6.06 -5.78 2.38
N GLN A 8 6.89 -5.10 1.57
CA GLN A 8 6.38 -4.13 0.58
C GLN A 8 5.42 -4.76 -0.42
N TYR A 9 5.69 -5.97 -0.91
CA TYR A 9 4.79 -6.67 -1.82
C TYR A 9 3.47 -7.05 -1.15
N GLN A 10 3.51 -7.49 0.10
CA GLN A 10 2.31 -7.81 0.88
C GLN A 10 1.45 -6.56 1.14
N LEU A 11 2.09 -5.45 1.50
CA LEU A 11 1.42 -4.17 1.73
C LEU A 11 0.82 -3.60 0.44
N MET A 12 1.55 -3.69 -0.69
CA MET A 12 1.04 -3.28 -2.00
C MET A 12 -0.24 -4.04 -2.37
N GLN A 13 -0.22 -5.38 -2.24
CA GLN A 13 -1.41 -6.20 -2.50
C GLN A 13 -2.56 -5.86 -1.54
N SER A 14 -2.24 -5.56 -0.27
CA SER A 14 -3.25 -5.22 0.73
C SER A 14 -3.93 -3.88 0.41
N ILE A 15 -3.16 -2.87 0.00
CA ILE A 15 -3.66 -1.55 -0.43
C ILE A 15 -4.52 -1.70 -1.69
N GLU A 16 -4.04 -2.41 -2.71
CA GLU A 16 -4.79 -2.69 -3.93
C GLU A 16 -6.11 -3.43 -3.65
N ASN A 17 -6.09 -4.38 -2.72
CA ASN A 17 -7.28 -5.12 -2.29
C ASN A 17 -8.29 -4.22 -1.58
N VAL A 18 -7.85 -3.31 -0.69
CA VAL A 18 -8.76 -2.35 -0.03
C VAL A 18 -9.47 -1.50 -1.09
N TYR A 19 -8.74 -0.99 -2.06
CA TYR A 19 -9.27 -0.19 -3.16
C TYR A 19 -10.25 -0.98 -4.05
N THR A 20 -9.82 -2.16 -4.51
CA THR A 20 -10.61 -3.01 -5.41
C THR A 20 -11.89 -3.50 -4.73
N ASN A 21 -11.82 -3.87 -3.45
CA ASN A 21 -12.98 -4.29 -2.69
C ASN A 21 -13.95 -3.12 -2.44
N PHE A 22 -13.43 -1.93 -2.15
CA PHE A 22 -14.26 -0.73 -2.00
C PHE A 22 -15.01 -0.39 -3.31
N LYS A 23 -14.36 -0.50 -4.47
CA LYS A 23 -15.04 -0.32 -5.77
C LYS A 23 -16.18 -1.31 -6.01
N LYS A 24 -16.05 -2.53 -5.49
CA LYS A 24 -17.03 -3.61 -5.61
C LYS A 24 -18.10 -3.58 -4.52
N ASP A 25 -17.99 -2.70 -3.52
CA ASP A 25 -18.98 -2.59 -2.46
C ASP A 25 -20.28 -1.99 -2.99
N GLY A 26 -21.40 -2.68 -2.71
CA GLY A 26 -22.73 -2.12 -2.84
C GLY A 26 -22.93 -0.94 -1.89
N ASP A 27 -23.86 -0.04 -2.24
CA ASP A 27 -24.08 1.20 -1.51
C ASP A 27 -24.52 0.97 -0.05
N GLU A 28 -25.18 -0.16 0.22
CA GLU A 28 -25.56 -0.60 1.56
C GLU A 28 -24.35 -0.85 2.49
N ARG A 29 -23.17 -1.15 1.93
CA ARG A 29 -21.93 -1.36 2.70
C ARG A 29 -21.14 -0.07 2.91
N LYS A 30 -21.41 0.99 2.16
CA LYS A 30 -20.73 2.30 2.23
C LYS A 30 -21.30 3.16 3.36
N THR A 31 -21.46 2.56 4.53
CA THR A 31 -21.85 3.29 5.74
C THR A 31 -20.67 4.10 6.26
N TYR A 32 -20.95 5.18 6.98
CA TYR A 32 -19.90 6.02 7.59
C TYR A 32 -18.90 5.18 8.42
N SER A 33 -19.40 4.26 9.25
CA SER A 33 -18.55 3.40 10.09
C SER A 33 -17.65 2.48 9.27
N ASN A 34 -18.16 1.90 8.18
CA ASN A 34 -17.36 1.02 7.32
C ASN A 34 -16.31 1.82 6.54
N ILE A 35 -16.67 3.01 6.04
CA ILE A 35 -15.75 3.91 5.34
C ILE A 35 -14.62 4.33 6.30
N GLN A 36 -14.95 4.78 7.51
CA GLN A 36 -13.95 5.16 8.52
C GLN A 36 -12.98 4.01 8.83
N ARG A 37 -13.49 2.80 9.07
CA ARG A 37 -12.64 1.63 9.33
C ARG A 37 -11.71 1.32 8.16
N ARG A 38 -12.19 1.47 6.92
CA ARG A 38 -11.38 1.27 5.71
C ARG A 38 -10.30 2.33 5.59
N ILE A 39 -10.63 3.60 5.82
CA ILE A 39 -9.65 4.71 5.83
C ILE A 39 -8.55 4.43 6.86
N SER A 40 -8.91 4.11 8.11
CA SER A 40 -7.91 3.82 9.15
C SER A 40 -7.03 2.62 8.81
N THR A 41 -7.60 1.58 8.20
CA THR A 41 -6.83 0.42 7.70
C THR A 41 -5.85 0.83 6.60
N LEU A 42 -6.33 1.64 5.65
CA LEU A 42 -5.54 2.10 4.51
C LEU A 42 -4.39 3.01 4.97
N GLU A 43 -4.65 3.93 5.89
CA GLU A 43 -3.63 4.80 6.51
C GLU A 43 -2.57 3.97 7.25
N ALA A 44 -2.96 2.94 7.99
CA ALA A 44 -2.01 2.07 8.68
C ALA A 44 -1.07 1.35 7.69
N TYR A 45 -1.63 0.74 6.63
CA TYR A 45 -0.82 0.08 5.60
C TYR A 45 0.08 1.06 4.86
N TRP A 46 -0.43 2.25 4.54
CA TRP A 46 0.36 3.28 3.85
C TRP A 46 1.52 3.78 4.69
N ASN A 47 1.28 4.05 5.98
CA ASN A 47 2.33 4.51 6.89
C ASN A 47 3.46 3.49 7.02
N GLU A 48 3.13 2.20 7.13
CA GLU A 48 4.12 1.13 7.14
C GLU A 48 4.85 1.02 5.79
N PHE A 49 4.12 1.04 4.68
CA PHE A 49 4.69 0.98 3.33
C PHE A 49 5.67 2.13 3.07
N ASN A 50 5.31 3.33 3.51
CA ASN A 50 6.15 4.52 3.39
C ASN A 50 7.39 4.43 4.29
N SER A 51 7.24 3.99 5.54
CA SER A 51 8.38 3.75 6.43
C SER A 51 9.37 2.74 5.85
N ASN A 52 8.86 1.62 5.32
CA ASN A 52 9.65 0.60 4.64
C ASN A 52 10.34 1.16 3.39
N HIS A 53 9.67 1.99 2.60
CA HIS A 53 10.27 2.65 1.44
C HIS A 53 11.45 3.55 1.82
N MET A 54 11.29 4.36 2.88
CA MET A 54 12.37 5.21 3.38
C MET A 54 13.57 4.37 3.81
N GLN A 55 13.35 3.26 4.52
CA GLN A 55 14.43 2.33 4.85
C GLN A 55 15.08 1.73 3.60
N LEU A 56 14.31 1.38 2.57
CA LEU A 56 14.83 0.84 1.31
C LEU A 56 15.69 1.84 0.55
N ILE A 57 15.33 3.12 0.55
CA ILE A 57 16.12 4.20 -0.05
C ILE A 57 17.50 4.28 0.64
N ASP A 58 17.57 4.12 1.97
CA ASP A 58 18.82 4.21 2.72
C ASP A 58 19.83 3.12 2.35
N TYR A 59 19.38 1.97 1.83
CA TYR A 59 20.27 0.93 1.33
C TYR A 59 20.90 1.24 -0.04
N GLN A 60 20.46 2.32 -0.72
CA GLN A 60 21.00 2.83 -2.01
C GLN A 60 21.05 1.81 -3.16
N ASN A 61 20.29 0.71 -3.08
CA ASN A 61 20.28 -0.34 -4.11
C ASN A 61 19.21 -0.06 -5.18
N VAL A 62 19.39 1.03 -5.93
CA VAL A 62 18.46 1.49 -6.99
C VAL A 62 18.31 0.49 -8.14
N ASP A 63 19.23 -0.47 -8.26
CA ASP A 63 19.19 -1.52 -9.27
C ASP A 63 18.21 -2.65 -8.94
N HIS A 64 17.70 -2.70 -7.71
CA HIS A 64 16.72 -3.70 -7.31
C HIS A 64 15.40 -3.53 -8.09
N GLU A 65 14.75 -4.65 -8.41
CA GLU A 65 13.50 -4.68 -9.19
C GLU A 65 12.41 -3.76 -8.60
N TYR A 66 12.41 -3.62 -7.28
CA TYR A 66 11.50 -2.76 -6.55
C TYR A 66 11.52 -1.30 -7.05
N PHE A 67 12.72 -0.76 -7.26
CA PHE A 67 12.90 0.60 -7.76
C PHE A 67 12.71 0.67 -9.28
N LYS A 68 13.23 -0.32 -10.02
CA LYS A 68 13.10 -0.38 -11.50
C LYS A 68 11.65 -0.41 -11.97
N HIS A 69 10.77 -1.11 -11.26
CA HIS A 69 9.36 -1.21 -11.61
C HIS A 69 8.48 -0.11 -11.01
N ASN A 70 9.09 0.83 -10.27
CA ASN A 70 8.43 1.95 -9.61
C ASN A 70 7.22 1.53 -8.76
N TYR A 71 7.37 0.44 -7.98
CA TYR A 71 6.25 -0.09 -7.19
C TYR A 71 5.73 0.90 -6.15
N TYR A 72 6.60 1.76 -5.62
CA TYR A 72 6.15 2.81 -4.70
C TYR A 72 5.12 3.74 -5.35
N GLN A 73 5.41 4.27 -6.53
CA GLN A 73 4.48 5.14 -7.24
C GLN A 73 3.17 4.43 -7.60
N LYS A 74 3.26 3.19 -8.08
CA LYS A 74 2.07 2.39 -8.42
C LYS A 74 1.16 2.19 -7.20
N THR A 75 1.73 1.90 -6.03
CA THR A 75 0.96 1.75 -4.79
C THR A 75 0.38 3.09 -4.34
N ASN A 76 1.10 4.19 -4.50
CA ASN A 76 0.60 5.54 -4.20
C ASN A 76 -0.67 5.88 -4.99
N ASP A 77 -0.75 5.48 -6.26
CA ASP A 77 -1.92 5.74 -7.11
C ASP A 77 -3.19 5.01 -6.62
N TYR A 78 -3.06 3.92 -5.84
CA TYR A 78 -4.19 3.25 -5.19
C TYR A 78 -4.57 3.87 -3.84
N TYR A 79 -3.65 4.62 -3.23
CA TYR A 79 -3.84 5.28 -1.95
C TYR A 79 -4.55 6.64 -2.10
N GLN A 80 -4.25 7.39 -3.18
CA GLN A 80 -4.86 8.69 -3.49
C GLN A 80 -6.31 8.58 -3.99
#